data_AF-A0A1V2I8F2-F1
#
_entry.id   AF-A0A1V2I8F2-F1
#
_cell.length_a   1.000
_cell.length_b   1.000
_cell.length_c   1.000
_cell.angle_alpha   90.00
_cell.angle_beta   90.00
_cell.angle_gamma   90.00
#
_symmetry.space_group_name_H-M   'P 1'
#
loop_
_entity.id
_entity.type
_entity.pdbx_description
1 polymer ?
#
loop_
_entity_poly.entity_id
_entity_poly.type
_entity_poly.pdbx_seq_one_letter_code
_entity_poly.pdbx_strand_id
1 'polypeptide(L)'
;MRTARNVVILLVVIGAVLFGVHALEEATEYHGGSGAAATTTVVFTVQEKQFSHGADLAATTLWETCVGTLGWSDTSDPVRQADGSYQAEVHPSLPADTRRRLRGCLEDLTLDRIRGSVTRIASS
;
A
#
# COMPACT_ATOMS: atom_id res chain seq x y z
N MET A 1 20.34 -50.42 -18.76
CA MET A 1 20.11 -50.19 -17.31
C MET A 1 20.58 -48.79 -16.85
N ARG A 2 21.80 -48.33 -17.20
CA ARG A 2 22.34 -47.03 -16.77
C ARG A 2 21.57 -45.81 -17.32
N THR A 3 21.10 -45.90 -18.57
CA THR A 3 20.28 -44.86 -19.24
C THR A 3 18.90 -44.72 -18.61
N ALA A 4 18.20 -45.83 -18.37
CA ALA A 4 16.90 -45.82 -17.69
C ALA A 4 16.97 -45.21 -16.28
N ARG A 5 18.03 -45.53 -15.52
CA ARG A 5 18.28 -44.94 -14.20
C ARG A 5 18.49 -43.42 -14.27
N ASN A 6 19.24 -42.94 -15.25
CA ASN A 6 19.48 -41.50 -15.42
C ASN A 6 18.21 -40.76 -15.84
N VAL A 7 17.36 -41.37 -16.67
CA VAL A 7 16.05 -40.81 -17.06
C VAL A 7 15.13 -40.69 -15.85
N VAL A 8 15.08 -41.72 -14.99
CA VAL A 8 14.28 -41.66 -13.75
C VAL A 8 14.78 -40.58 -12.81
N ILE A 9 16.10 -40.45 -12.62
CA ILE A 9 16.69 -39.40 -11.78
C ILE A 9 16.34 -38.00 -12.32
N LEU A 10 16.45 -37.82 -13.64
CA LEU A 10 16.10 -36.54 -14.28
C LEU A 10 14.63 -36.17 -14.03
N LEU A 11 13.71 -37.13 -14.20
CA LEU A 11 12.28 -36.90 -13.96
C LEU A 11 11.98 -36.54 -12.50
N VAL A 12 12.65 -37.19 -11.54
CA VAL A 12 12.50 -36.89 -10.11
C VAL A 12 13.01 -35.48 -9.79
N VAL A 13 14.16 -35.10 -10.34
CA VAL A 13 14.72 -33.75 -10.13
C VAL A 13 13.80 -32.69 -10.72
N ILE A 14 13.29 -32.89 -11.94
CA ILE A 14 12.35 -31.97 -12.58
C ILE A 14 11.06 -31.85 -11.75
N GLY A 15 10.50 -32.98 -11.29
CA GLY A 15 9.31 -32.99 -10.43
C GLY A 15 9.53 -32.24 -9.11
N ALA A 16 10.68 -32.42 -8.46
CA ALA A 16 11.01 -31.74 -7.22
C ALA A 16 11.18 -30.22 -7.42
N VAL A 17 11.77 -29.79 -8.55
CA VAL A 17 11.91 -28.37 -8.89
C VAL A 17 10.54 -27.75 -9.15
N LEU A 18 9.68 -28.39 -9.94
CA LEU A 18 8.34 -27.87 -10.23
C LEU A 18 7.48 -27.77 -8.96
N PHE A 19 7.53 -28.78 -8.09
CA PHE A 19 6.83 -28.75 -6.81
C PHE A 19 7.38 -27.67 -5.87
N GLY A 20 8.70 -27.52 -5.80
CA GLY A 20 9.34 -26.47 -5.02
C GLY A 20 8.98 -25.06 -5.49
N VAL A 21 8.88 -24.85 -6.81
CA VAL A 21 8.46 -23.55 -7.38
C VAL A 21 7.00 -23.25 -7.04
N HIS A 22 6.09 -24.23 -7.11
CA HIS A 22 4.68 -24.01 -6.79
C HIS A 22 4.45 -23.78 -5.29
N ALA A 23 5.19 -24.48 -4.42
CA ALA A 23 5.17 -24.21 -2.98
C ALA A 23 5.76 -22.82 -2.63
N LEU A 24 6.73 -22.35 -3.42
CA LEU A 24 7.22 -20.97 -3.30
C LEU A 24 6.17 -19.96 -3.77
N GLU A 25 5.44 -20.27 -4.85
CA GLU A 25 4.37 -19.45 -5.39
C GLU A 25 3.27 -19.22 -4.34
N GLU A 26 2.77 -20.28 -3.71
CA GLU A 26 1.79 -20.20 -2.60
C GLU A 26 2.32 -19.43 -1.37
N ALA A 27 3.62 -19.52 -1.08
CA ALA A 27 4.24 -18.73 0.01
C ALA A 27 4.43 -17.25 -0.36
N THR A 28 4.44 -16.92 -1.65
CA THR A 28 4.57 -15.55 -2.16
C THR A 28 3.26 -14.93 -2.62
N GLU A 29 2.18 -15.71 -2.76
CA GLU A 29 0.88 -15.23 -3.19
C GLU A 29 0.19 -14.49 -2.04
N TYR A 30 0.55 -13.22 -1.89
CA TYR A 30 0.01 -12.30 -0.90
C TYR A 30 -1.45 -11.98 -1.20
N HIS A 31 -2.37 -12.71 -0.57
CA HIS A 31 -3.80 -12.42 -0.56
C HIS A 31 -4.10 -11.26 0.40
N GLY A 32 -3.49 -10.10 0.17
CA GLY A 32 -3.65 -8.92 1.00
C GLY A 32 -4.81 -8.07 0.53
N GLY A 33 -5.97 -8.21 1.15
CA GLY A 33 -7.09 -7.29 0.99
C GLY A 33 -8.38 -7.92 1.47
N SER A 34 -9.03 -7.32 2.46
CA SER A 34 -10.47 -7.54 2.66
C SER A 34 -11.18 -7.14 1.36
N GLY A 35 -12.20 -7.90 0.97
CA GLY A 35 -12.80 -7.88 -0.38
C GLY A 35 -13.24 -6.50 -0.87
N ALA A 36 -13.71 -6.40 -2.12
CA ALA A 36 -13.99 -5.14 -2.83
C ALA A 36 -14.89 -4.11 -2.10
N ALA A 37 -15.62 -4.51 -1.05
CA ALA A 37 -16.43 -3.62 -0.21
C ALA A 37 -15.69 -3.04 1.01
N ALA A 38 -14.46 -3.47 1.28
CA ALA A 38 -13.70 -3.02 2.43
C ALA A 38 -12.99 -1.70 2.14
N THR A 39 -12.91 -0.83 3.14
CA THR A 39 -12.42 0.54 3.01
C THR A 39 -11.27 0.77 3.98
N THR A 40 -10.29 1.59 3.61
CA THR A 40 -9.31 2.12 4.56
C THR A 40 -9.48 3.61 4.74
N THR A 41 -9.86 4.02 5.94
CA THR A 41 -9.97 5.42 6.36
C THR A 41 -8.65 5.88 6.97
N VAL A 42 -8.14 7.00 6.48
CA VAL A 42 -6.90 7.62 6.91
C VAL A 42 -7.21 9.01 7.44
N VAL A 43 -6.76 9.30 8.65
CA VAL A 43 -6.84 10.63 9.26
C VAL A 43 -5.42 11.16 9.47
N PHE A 44 -5.14 12.33 8.93
CA PHE A 44 -3.82 12.95 8.98
C PHE A 44 -3.92 14.47 9.16
N THR A 45 -2.87 15.09 9.67
CA THR A 45 -2.74 16.54 9.79
C THR A 45 -1.64 17.03 8.85
N VAL A 46 -1.76 18.27 8.39
CA VAL A 46 -0.76 18.89 7.52
C VAL A 46 -0.14 20.10 8.22
N GLN A 47 1.18 20.21 8.15
CA GLN A 47 1.95 21.36 8.60
C GLN A 47 2.55 22.04 7.37
N GLU A 48 2.15 23.28 7.13
CA GLU A 48 2.72 24.10 6.07
C GLU A 48 3.71 25.11 6.63
N LYS A 49 4.96 25.05 6.20
CA LYS A 49 5.89 26.17 6.39
C LYS A 49 5.95 27.00 5.11
N GLN A 50 5.26 28.14 5.12
CA GLN A 50 5.22 29.12 4.03
C GLN A 50 4.59 28.61 2.72
N PHE A 51 3.61 27.71 2.81
CA PHE A 51 2.80 27.32 1.66
C PHE A 51 1.74 28.41 1.39
N SER A 52 1.79 29.02 0.20
CA SER A 52 0.97 30.19 -0.13
C SER A 52 -0.44 29.86 -0.61
N HIS A 53 -0.73 28.59 -0.91
CA HIS A 53 -1.98 28.16 -1.54
C HIS A 53 -3.00 27.55 -0.56
N GLY A 54 -2.65 27.49 0.73
CA GLY A 54 -3.54 27.07 1.80
C GLY A 54 -3.53 25.57 2.09
N ALA A 55 -4.01 25.24 3.28
CA ALA A 55 -3.90 23.92 3.88
C ALA A 55 -4.69 22.82 3.19
N ASP A 56 -5.82 23.16 2.58
CA ASP A 56 -6.65 22.19 1.88
C ASP A 56 -5.94 21.70 0.61
N LEU A 57 -5.35 22.62 -0.17
CA LEU A 57 -4.55 22.23 -1.32
C LEU A 57 -3.31 21.44 -0.90
N ALA A 58 -2.64 21.85 0.19
CA ALA A 58 -1.49 21.11 0.71
C ALA A 58 -1.86 19.66 1.09
N ALA A 59 -3.03 19.47 1.71
CA ALA A 59 -3.54 18.15 2.07
C ALA A 59 -3.89 17.31 0.84
N THR A 60 -4.59 17.88 -0.14
CA THR A 60 -4.91 17.20 -1.41
C THR A 60 -3.65 16.80 -2.15
N THR A 61 -2.68 17.70 -2.33
CA THR A 61 -1.43 17.40 -3.04
C THR A 61 -0.61 16.32 -2.32
N LEU A 62 -0.51 16.39 -0.99
CA LEU A 62 0.18 15.37 -0.21
C LEU A 62 -0.49 13.99 -0.36
N TRP A 63 -1.83 13.97 -0.26
CA TRP A 63 -2.62 12.75 -0.39
C TRP A 63 -2.50 12.12 -1.77
N GLU A 64 -2.75 12.88 -2.83
CA GLU A 64 -2.68 12.41 -4.21
C GLU A 64 -1.28 11.89 -4.56
N THR A 65 -0.23 12.58 -4.09
CA THR A 65 1.14 12.11 -4.32
C THR A 65 1.38 10.78 -3.62
N CYS A 66 1.02 10.68 -2.34
CA CYS A 66 1.27 9.47 -1.57
C CYS A 66 0.44 8.28 -2.05
N VAL A 67 -0.85 8.45 -2.30
CA VAL A 67 -1.70 7.40 -2.87
C VAL A 67 -1.23 7.01 -4.27
N GLY A 68 -0.89 8.00 -5.10
CA GLY A 68 -0.39 7.78 -6.45
C GLY A 68 0.87 6.92 -6.48
N THR A 69 1.81 7.11 -5.53
CA THR A 69 3.00 6.25 -5.42
C THR A 69 2.71 4.79 -5.07
N LEU A 70 1.54 4.52 -4.47
CA LEU A 70 1.11 3.16 -4.13
C LEU A 70 0.40 2.47 -5.29
N GLY A 71 -0.03 3.21 -6.32
CA GLY A 71 -0.77 2.68 -7.46
C GLY A 71 -2.26 2.46 -7.21
N TRP A 72 -2.83 3.09 -6.18
CA TRP A 72 -4.28 3.08 -5.94
C TRP A 72 -4.94 4.27 -6.67
N SER A 73 -6.08 4.03 -7.29
CA SER A 73 -6.83 5.06 -8.03
C SER A 73 -8.24 5.31 -7.48
N ASP A 74 -8.79 4.38 -6.70
CA ASP A 74 -10.12 4.52 -6.12
C ASP A 74 -9.99 5.06 -4.68
N THR A 75 -9.94 6.38 -4.59
CA THR A 75 -9.78 7.11 -3.33
C THR A 75 -10.70 8.33 -3.27
N SER A 76 -11.06 8.73 -2.05
CA SER A 76 -11.72 10.01 -1.83
C SER A 76 -10.70 11.15 -1.74
N ASP A 77 -11.15 12.37 -2.02
CA ASP A 77 -10.41 13.57 -1.67
C ASP A 77 -10.34 13.75 -0.14
N PRO A 78 -9.28 14.38 0.41
CA PRO A 78 -9.20 14.67 1.83
C PRO A 78 -10.23 15.71 2.27
N VAL A 79 -11.07 15.34 3.23
CA VAL A 79 -12.07 16.23 3.81
C VAL A 79 -11.58 16.75 5.16
N ARG A 80 -11.51 18.08 5.29
CA ARG A 80 -11.14 18.76 6.54
C ARG A 80 -12.18 18.49 7.63
N GLN A 81 -11.70 18.10 8.81
CA GLN A 81 -12.46 17.87 10.02
C GLN A 81 -12.46 19.11 10.92
N ALA A 82 -13.37 19.13 11.91
CA ALA A 82 -13.51 20.25 12.84
C ALA A 82 -12.26 20.52 13.71
N ASP A 83 -11.43 19.49 13.95
CA ASP A 83 -10.18 19.58 14.70
C ASP A 83 -8.98 20.02 13.84
N GLY A 84 -9.21 20.31 12.55
CA GLY A 84 -8.16 20.69 11.59
C GLY A 84 -7.42 19.51 10.97
N SER A 85 -7.76 18.26 11.31
CA SER A 85 -7.29 17.08 10.58
C SER A 85 -8.01 16.90 9.25
N TYR A 86 -7.49 16.01 8.42
CA TYR A 86 -8.05 15.60 7.13
C TYR A 86 -8.36 14.12 7.17
N GLN A 87 -9.53 13.74 6.65
CA GLN A 87 -9.93 12.36 6.48
C GLN A 87 -10.02 12.03 4.99
N ALA A 88 -9.41 10.92 4.59
CA ALA A 88 -9.54 10.38 3.24
C ALA A 88 -9.73 8.86 3.28
N GLU A 89 -10.31 8.31 2.22
CA GLU A 89 -10.67 6.90 2.11
C GLU A 89 -10.04 6.25 0.89
N VAL A 90 -9.70 4.96 1.00
CA VAL A 90 -9.11 4.16 -0.06
C VAL A 90 -9.89 2.86 -0.23
N HIS A 91 -10.20 2.52 -1.48
CA HIS A 91 -10.88 1.30 -1.89
C HIS A 91 -10.04 0.52 -2.93
N PRO A 92 -10.03 -0.83 -2.86
CA PRO A 92 -10.39 -1.61 -1.68
C PRO A 92 -9.42 -1.34 -0.52
N SER A 93 -9.77 -1.83 0.67
CA SER A 93 -8.99 -1.65 1.89
C SER A 93 -7.51 -1.99 1.67
N LEU A 94 -6.64 -1.16 2.26
CA LEU A 94 -5.21 -1.30 2.11
C LEU A 94 -4.70 -2.50 2.93
N PRO A 95 -3.89 -3.39 2.32
CA PRO A 95 -3.15 -4.41 3.05
C PRO A 95 -2.27 -3.79 4.14
N ALA A 96 -1.92 -4.57 5.17
CA ALA A 96 -1.11 -4.08 6.29
C ALA A 96 0.23 -3.45 5.85
N ASP A 97 0.87 -4.01 4.83
CA ASP A 97 2.14 -3.49 4.31
C ASP A 97 1.95 -2.19 3.53
N THR A 98 0.91 -2.11 2.71
CA THR A 98 0.58 -0.87 2.00
C THR A 98 0.17 0.24 2.96
N ARG A 99 -0.53 -0.07 4.06
CA ARG A 99 -0.81 0.91 5.13
C ARG A 99 0.46 1.46 5.76
N ARG A 100 1.48 0.62 5.98
CA ARG A 100 2.79 1.06 6.49
C ARG A 100 3.49 1.98 5.48
N ARG A 101 3.48 1.64 4.20
CA ARG A 101 4.05 2.47 3.13
C ARG A 101 3.33 3.81 3.00
N LEU A 102 1.99 3.82 3.05
CA LEU A 102 1.19 5.05 3.03
C LEU A 102 1.53 5.96 4.21
N ARG A 103 1.58 5.38 5.43
CA ARG A 103 1.98 6.13 6.62
C ARG A 103 3.37 6.76 6.44
N GLY A 104 4.35 5.96 6.03
CA GLY A 104 5.71 6.44 5.80
C GLY A 104 5.74 7.56 4.76
N CYS A 105 5.01 7.44 3.65
CA CYS A 105 4.91 8.53 2.68
C CYS A 105 4.31 9.79 3.32
N LEU A 106 3.19 9.70 4.03
CA LEU A 106 2.55 10.87 4.62
C LEU A 106 3.40 11.55 5.70
N GLU A 107 4.23 10.80 6.43
CA GLU A 107 5.09 11.32 7.51
C GLU A 107 6.45 11.82 6.99
N ASP A 108 7.04 11.13 6.02
CA ASP A 108 8.39 11.42 5.53
C ASP A 108 8.41 12.37 4.33
N LEU A 109 7.35 12.36 3.51
CA LEU A 109 7.32 13.18 2.31
C LEU A 109 7.23 14.65 2.68
N THR A 110 8.25 15.39 2.26
CA THR A 110 8.27 16.86 2.37
C THR A 110 8.15 17.45 0.96
N LEU A 111 6.92 17.75 0.53
CA LEU A 111 6.67 18.46 -0.73
C LEU A 111 6.58 19.95 -0.46
N ASP A 112 7.42 20.79 -1.08
CA ASP A 112 7.33 22.26 -0.96
C ASP A 112 7.20 22.81 0.48
N ARG A 113 7.83 22.14 1.45
CA ARG A 113 7.76 22.44 2.91
C ARG A 113 6.40 22.16 3.57
N ILE A 114 5.58 21.33 2.93
CA ILE A 114 4.42 20.64 3.50
C ILE A 114 4.93 19.37 4.18
N ARG A 115 4.48 19.12 5.42
CA ARG A 115 4.67 17.83 6.12
C ARG A 115 3.33 17.28 6.58
N GLY A 116 3.13 15.98 6.41
CA GLY A 116 2.01 15.28 7.02
C GLY A 116 2.37 14.65 8.36
N SER A 117 1.36 14.36 9.16
CA SER A 117 1.46 13.46 10.31
C SER A 117 0.19 12.63 10.38
N VAL A 118 0.33 11.31 10.44
CA VAL A 118 -0.83 10.42 10.46
C VAL A 118 -1.33 10.23 11.88
N THR A 119 -2.58 10.57 12.12
CA THR A 119 -3.23 10.40 13.43
C THR A 119 -3.89 9.03 13.54
N ARG A 120 -4.48 8.53 12.45
CA ARG A 120 -5.20 7.24 12.45
C ARG A 120 -5.21 6.59 11.07
N ILE A 121 -5.06 5.27 11.02
CA ILE A 121 -5.39 4.45 9.84
C ILE A 121 -6.23 3.27 10.33
N ALA A 122 -7.47 3.17 9.86
CA ALA A 122 -8.39 2.09 10.18
C ALA A 122 -8.91 1.43 8.89
N SER A 123 -9.15 0.13 8.94
CA SER A 123 -9.76 -0.65 7.86
C SER A 123 -11.05 -1.25 8.36
N SER A 124 -12.14 -1.11 7.60
CA SER A 124 -13.49 -1.63 7.90
C SER A 124 -14.02 -2.49 6.78
#